data_AF-A0A7W0QL66-F1
#
_entry.id   AF-A0A7W0QL66-F1
#
_cell.length_a   1.000
_cell.length_b   1.000
_cell.length_c   1.000
_cell.angle_alpha   90.00
_cell.angle_beta   90.00
_cell.angle_gamma   90.00
#
_symmetry.space_group_name_H-M   'P 1'
#
loop_
_entity.id
_entity.type
_entity.pdbx_description
1 polymer ?
#
loop_
_entity_poly.entity_id
_entity_poly.type
_entity_poly.pdbx_seq_one_letter_code
_entity_poly.pdbx_strand_id
1 'polypeptide(L)'
;MPVLVVAKAPNGGTSKTRLVPPLTFAQAAALHEALLLDTVDDCRAQDSDVRLLCARYEDAPELTRLLPDVPVVTQRGSGLGDALRLGIAGHVPEGPTAIVSSDVPGLPDDAIAATFRALANGADVVLGPALDGGYWLVAMREAHDEPFHDVPWSTPAVLAITRQRCDEAGLRLVELEPWRDVDTLVDLGIVLRDLDELAAPRTIAMLRELAPRVAAPPDVELDASELISASEWRAVISDRLRVSGRETTYEYLAVPRAVFVAAVTRSGELLLVRQYRHPVRDWTLEVPAGSICDGESSLEAARRELHEETGGSAEAWQHLSTFFSSSAHMSLRSDAWLATDVELGEPAPEEGEDVTLVRMPLDEAISRARSGGFAEGQTALTILLAAEHLAKRRA
;
A
#
# COMPACT_ATOMS: atom_id res chain seq x y z
N MET A 1 -16.52 -5.61 -23.24
CA MET A 1 -16.88 -5.99 -21.85
C MET A 1 -16.46 -4.87 -20.90
N PRO A 2 -17.29 -4.41 -19.93
CA PRO A 2 -16.94 -3.24 -19.12
C PRO A 2 -15.80 -3.51 -18.12
N VAL A 3 -14.68 -2.79 -18.26
CA VAL A 3 -13.51 -2.95 -17.40
C VAL A 3 -13.11 -1.61 -16.79
N LEU A 4 -12.94 -1.59 -15.49
CA LEU A 4 -12.38 -0.48 -14.73
C LEU A 4 -10.95 -0.81 -14.34
N VAL A 5 -9.97 -0.11 -14.91
CA VAL A 5 -8.57 -0.24 -14.48
C VAL A 5 -8.33 0.73 -13.33
N VAL A 6 -8.01 0.22 -12.15
CA VAL A 6 -7.63 1.04 -10.99
C VAL A 6 -6.37 1.79 -11.35
N ALA A 7 -6.40 3.11 -11.25
CA ALA A 7 -5.30 3.96 -11.68
C ALA A 7 -4.98 5.05 -10.66
N LYS A 8 -3.68 5.18 -10.37
CA LYS A 8 -3.08 6.31 -9.66
C LYS A 8 -2.15 7.05 -10.62
N ALA A 9 -2.09 8.37 -10.53
CA ALA A 9 -1.19 9.14 -11.38
C ALA A 9 0.27 8.72 -11.11
N PRO A 10 1.11 8.51 -12.14
CA PRO A 10 2.50 8.10 -11.99
C PRO A 10 3.39 9.27 -11.52
N ASN A 11 3.19 9.72 -10.28
CA ASN A 11 3.92 10.85 -9.69
C ASN A 11 4.98 10.37 -8.70
N GLY A 12 6.19 10.92 -8.83
CA GLY A 12 7.29 10.64 -7.91
C GLY A 12 6.92 10.98 -6.46
N GLY A 13 7.21 10.06 -5.52
CA GLY A 13 6.90 10.23 -4.11
C GLY A 13 5.51 9.75 -3.70
N THR A 14 4.64 9.44 -4.66
CA THR A 14 3.27 8.96 -4.39
C THR A 14 2.97 7.58 -4.97
N SER A 15 3.62 7.21 -6.09
CA SER A 15 3.41 5.92 -6.77
C SER A 15 4.61 5.00 -6.60
N LYS A 16 4.34 3.71 -6.37
CA LYS A 16 5.34 2.64 -6.17
C LYS A 16 6.46 3.00 -5.19
N THR A 17 6.14 3.73 -4.11
CA THR A 17 7.11 4.17 -3.09
C THR A 17 7.79 3.00 -2.38
N ARG A 18 7.17 1.82 -2.39
CA ARG A 18 7.75 0.57 -1.88
C ARG A 18 9.01 0.12 -2.65
N LEU A 19 9.21 0.57 -3.89
CA LEU A 19 10.39 0.25 -4.70
C LEU A 19 11.58 1.19 -4.45
N VAL A 20 11.40 2.20 -3.58
CA VAL A 20 12.42 3.19 -3.23
C VAL A 20 12.90 2.94 -1.80
N PRO A 21 14.23 2.82 -1.55
CA PRO A 21 15.34 2.56 -2.49
C PRO A 21 15.34 1.11 -3.02
N PRO A 22 16.13 0.72 -4.04
CA PRO A 22 17.20 1.45 -4.73
C PRO A 22 16.73 2.29 -5.92
N LEU A 23 15.45 2.21 -6.31
CA LEU A 23 14.94 3.11 -7.33
C LEU A 23 14.88 4.54 -6.79
N THR A 24 14.97 5.52 -7.68
CA THR A 24 14.55 6.88 -7.36
C THR A 24 13.03 7.00 -7.45
N PHE A 25 12.45 8.01 -6.82
CA PHE A 25 11.02 8.30 -6.96
C PHE A 25 10.59 8.49 -8.42
N ALA A 26 11.44 9.08 -9.26
CA ALA A 26 11.17 9.26 -10.69
C ALA A 26 11.15 7.91 -11.44
N GLN A 27 12.04 6.99 -11.08
CA GLN A 27 12.09 5.65 -11.67
C GLN A 27 10.89 4.79 -11.25
N ALA A 28 10.52 4.84 -9.97
CA ALA A 28 9.32 4.15 -9.47
C ALA A 28 8.04 4.66 -10.17
N ALA A 29 7.94 5.97 -10.38
CA ALA A 29 6.85 6.59 -11.13
C ALA A 29 6.83 6.16 -12.61
N ALA A 30 7.97 6.15 -13.29
CA ALA A 30 8.06 5.70 -14.68
C ALA A 30 7.69 4.21 -14.85
N LEU A 31 8.04 3.35 -13.89
CA LEU A 31 7.60 1.96 -13.87
C LEU A 31 6.08 1.84 -13.67
N HIS A 32 5.51 2.63 -12.76
CA HIS A 32 4.05 2.69 -12.58
C HIS A 32 3.32 3.11 -13.85
N GLU A 33 3.85 4.10 -14.57
CA GLU A 33 3.31 4.53 -15.87
C GLU A 33 3.32 3.38 -16.89
N ALA A 34 4.45 2.67 -17.00
CA ALA A 34 4.58 1.55 -17.93
C ALA A 34 3.58 0.42 -17.63
N LEU A 35 3.43 0.04 -16.35
CA LEU A 35 2.48 -0.98 -15.89
C LEU A 35 1.03 -0.59 -16.23
N LEU A 36 0.65 0.65 -15.93
CA LEU A 36 -0.69 1.17 -16.24
C LEU A 36 -0.99 1.16 -17.74
N LEU A 37 -0.05 1.64 -18.56
CA LEU A 37 -0.24 1.70 -20.01
C LEU A 37 -0.37 0.31 -20.63
N ASP A 38 0.46 -0.65 -20.23
CA ASP A 38 0.36 -2.02 -20.74
C ASP A 38 -0.92 -2.71 -20.25
N THR A 39 -1.34 -2.52 -18.99
CA THR A 39 -2.61 -3.05 -18.47
C THR A 39 -3.82 -2.57 -19.29
N VAL A 40 -3.84 -1.29 -19.67
CA VAL A 40 -4.91 -0.71 -20.49
C VAL A 40 -4.90 -1.30 -21.90
N ASP A 41 -3.72 -1.45 -22.51
CA ASP A 41 -3.57 -2.05 -23.82
C ASP A 41 -4.00 -3.53 -23.82
N ASP A 42 -3.67 -4.29 -22.78
CA ASP A 42 -4.09 -5.70 -22.62
C ASP A 42 -5.61 -5.82 -22.47
N CYS A 43 -6.23 -4.97 -21.65
CA CYS A 43 -7.69 -4.94 -21.53
C CYS A 43 -8.36 -4.66 -22.88
N ARG A 44 -7.80 -3.72 -23.67
CA ARG A 44 -8.29 -3.37 -25.01
C ARG A 44 -8.10 -4.51 -26.01
N ALA A 45 -6.98 -5.21 -25.94
CA ALA A 45 -6.70 -6.39 -26.78
C ALA A 45 -7.71 -7.53 -26.56
N GLN A 46 -8.37 -7.55 -25.40
CA GLN A 46 -9.43 -8.49 -25.06
C GLN A 46 -10.85 -7.92 -25.29
N ASP A 47 -11.05 -6.95 -26.20
CA ASP A 47 -12.34 -6.36 -26.57
C ASP A 47 -13.12 -5.74 -25.38
N SER A 48 -12.40 -5.08 -24.47
CA SER A 48 -12.97 -4.41 -23.31
C SER A 48 -13.31 -2.93 -23.55
N ASP A 49 -14.41 -2.47 -22.96
CA ASP A 49 -14.75 -1.05 -22.80
C ASP A 49 -14.05 -0.56 -21.54
N VAL A 50 -12.85 0.01 -21.71
CA VAL A 50 -11.95 0.37 -20.61
C VAL A 50 -12.23 1.78 -20.12
N ARG A 51 -12.31 1.93 -18.79
CA ARG A 51 -12.28 3.23 -18.09
C ARG A 51 -11.25 3.18 -16.98
N LEU A 52 -10.67 4.33 -16.64
CA LEU A 52 -9.77 4.44 -15.49
C LEU A 52 -10.59 4.73 -14.24
N LEU A 53 -10.48 3.86 -13.23
CA LEU A 53 -11.01 4.10 -11.90
C LEU A 53 -9.94 4.83 -11.07
N CYS A 54 -10.16 6.12 -10.91
CA CYS A 54 -9.27 7.02 -10.20
C CYS A 54 -9.73 7.14 -8.74
N ALA A 55 -8.97 6.56 -7.82
CA ALA A 55 -9.28 6.59 -6.39
C ALA A 55 -9.16 8.00 -5.78
N ARG A 56 -8.20 8.80 -6.26
CA ARG A 56 -7.95 10.16 -5.75
C ARG A 56 -8.33 11.20 -6.80
N TYR A 57 -9.29 12.06 -6.49
CA TYR A 57 -9.77 13.09 -7.42
C TYR A 57 -8.65 13.95 -8.03
N GLU A 58 -7.60 14.25 -7.24
CA GLU A 58 -6.41 15.00 -7.66
C GLU A 58 -5.56 14.34 -8.75
N ASP A 59 -5.64 13.01 -8.90
CA ASP A 59 -4.90 12.26 -9.94
C ASP A 59 -5.59 12.34 -11.30
N ALA A 60 -6.89 12.67 -11.33
CA ALA A 60 -7.70 12.62 -12.54
C ALA A 60 -7.17 13.50 -13.71
N PRO A 61 -6.68 14.73 -13.50
CA PRO A 61 -6.11 15.54 -14.58
C PRO A 61 -4.89 14.91 -15.23
N GLU A 62 -3.99 14.33 -14.44
CA GLU A 62 -2.76 13.70 -14.95
C GLU A 62 -3.07 12.38 -15.67
N LEU A 63 -3.99 11.58 -15.13
CA LEU A 63 -4.48 10.37 -15.80
C LEU A 63 -5.16 10.71 -17.15
N THR A 64 -5.96 11.78 -17.20
CA THR A 64 -6.58 12.25 -18.45
C THR A 64 -5.53 12.71 -19.46
N ARG A 65 -4.44 13.33 -18.99
CA ARG A 65 -3.33 13.74 -19.86
C ARG A 65 -2.57 12.54 -20.43
N LEU A 66 -2.38 11.51 -19.61
CA LEU A 66 -1.66 10.29 -19.97
C LEU A 66 -2.45 9.41 -20.96
N LEU A 67 -3.75 9.26 -20.75
CA LEU A 67 -4.66 8.43 -21.55
C LEU A 67 -5.90 9.25 -21.97
N PRO A 68 -5.76 10.20 -22.92
CA PRO A 68 -6.82 11.16 -23.27
C PRO A 68 -8.04 10.52 -23.94
N ASP A 69 -7.89 9.29 -24.43
CA ASP A 69 -8.92 8.49 -25.08
C ASP A 69 -9.59 7.48 -24.14
N VAL A 70 -9.17 7.39 -22.88
CA VAL A 70 -9.77 6.54 -21.85
C VAL A 70 -10.55 7.42 -20.86
N PRO A 71 -11.87 7.21 -20.69
CA PRO A 71 -12.64 7.96 -19.70
C PRO A 71 -12.12 7.73 -18.28
N VAL A 72 -11.95 8.80 -17.50
CA VAL A 72 -11.59 8.74 -16.07
C VAL A 72 -12.85 8.83 -15.22
N VAL A 73 -13.07 7.83 -14.38
CA VAL A 73 -14.14 7.77 -13.38
C VAL A 73 -13.51 7.97 -12.01
N THR A 74 -13.94 8.99 -11.29
CA THR A 74 -13.44 9.25 -9.93
C THR A 74 -14.29 8.51 -8.90
N GLN A 75 -13.61 7.83 -7.98
CA GLN A 75 -14.25 7.21 -6.83
C GLN A 75 -14.90 8.28 -5.93
N ARG A 76 -16.01 7.91 -5.31
CA ARG A 76 -16.69 8.59 -4.19
C ARG A 76 -16.73 7.59 -3.03
N GLY A 77 -16.53 8.06 -1.79
CA GLY A 77 -16.36 7.16 -0.64
C GLY A 77 -14.92 6.68 -0.47
N SER A 78 -14.71 5.71 0.43
CA SER A 78 -13.40 5.27 0.92
C SER A 78 -13.16 3.78 0.65
N GLY A 79 -12.01 3.45 0.06
CA GLY A 79 -11.52 2.07 -0.11
C GLY A 79 -12.12 1.30 -1.30
N LEU A 80 -11.55 0.14 -1.62
CA LEU A 80 -11.87 -0.61 -2.84
C LEU A 80 -13.33 -1.10 -2.90
N GLY A 81 -13.97 -1.35 -1.75
CA GLY A 81 -15.40 -1.70 -1.66
C GLY A 81 -16.33 -0.60 -2.17
N ASP A 82 -16.06 0.67 -1.82
CA ASP A 82 -16.84 1.81 -2.33
C ASP A 82 -16.59 2.08 -3.82
N ALA A 83 -15.35 1.84 -4.29
CA ALA A 83 -15.03 1.84 -5.71
C ALA A 83 -15.82 0.78 -6.49
N LEU A 84 -15.99 -0.42 -5.91
CA LEU A 84 -16.80 -1.50 -6.48
C LEU A 84 -18.28 -1.12 -6.50
N ARG A 85 -18.80 -0.52 -5.42
CA ARG A 85 -20.17 0.03 -5.40
C ARG A 85 -20.40 1.07 -6.49
N LEU A 86 -19.45 1.98 -6.74
CA LEU A 86 -19.61 3.01 -7.77
C LEU A 86 -19.39 2.52 -9.19
N GLY A 87 -18.45 1.61 -9.37
CA GLY A 87 -18.19 0.95 -10.64
C GLY A 87 -19.41 0.19 -11.12
N ILE A 88 -20.12 -0.47 -10.21
CA ILE A 88 -21.29 -1.31 -10.52
C ILE A 88 -22.60 -0.50 -10.48
N ALA A 89 -22.77 0.49 -9.59
CA ALA A 89 -24.04 1.22 -9.43
C ALA A 89 -24.11 2.59 -10.12
N GLY A 90 -22.97 3.20 -10.49
CA GLY A 90 -22.93 4.63 -10.83
C GLY A 90 -22.76 4.99 -12.32
N HIS A 91 -21.95 4.24 -13.08
CA HIS A 91 -21.46 4.72 -14.39
C HIS A 91 -21.21 3.63 -15.46
N VAL A 92 -21.58 2.38 -15.21
CA VAL A 92 -21.53 1.30 -16.20
C VAL A 92 -22.98 0.90 -16.50
N PRO A 93 -23.39 0.74 -17.78
CA PRO A 93 -24.74 0.27 -18.11
C PRO A 93 -25.01 -1.05 -17.39
N GLU A 94 -26.25 -1.23 -16.92
CA GLU A 94 -26.77 -2.44 -16.26
C GLU A 94 -26.04 -3.72 -16.73
N GLY A 95 -25.26 -4.34 -15.84
CA GLY A 95 -24.53 -5.58 -16.19
C GLY A 95 -23.24 -5.83 -15.41
N PRO A 96 -22.62 -7.00 -15.65
CA PRO A 96 -21.38 -7.39 -14.99
C PRO A 96 -20.25 -6.39 -15.25
N THR A 97 -19.44 -6.11 -14.23
CA THR A 97 -18.29 -5.21 -14.32
C THR A 97 -17.07 -5.90 -13.71
N ALA A 98 -15.91 -5.75 -14.36
CA ALA A 98 -14.62 -6.17 -13.81
C ALA A 98 -13.79 -4.95 -13.43
N ILE A 99 -13.11 -5.04 -12.29
CA ILE A 99 -12.10 -4.10 -11.83
C ILE A 99 -10.75 -4.81 -11.86
N VAL A 100 -9.75 -4.17 -12.45
CA VAL A 100 -8.41 -4.72 -12.68
C VAL A 100 -7.37 -3.78 -12.10
N SER A 101 -6.39 -4.33 -11.40
CA SER A 101 -5.24 -3.57 -10.89
C SER A 101 -4.32 -3.15 -12.04
N SER A 102 -3.78 -1.93 -11.98
CA SER A 102 -2.72 -1.47 -12.89
C SER A 102 -1.33 -1.96 -12.50
N ASP A 103 -1.20 -2.75 -11.43
CA ASP A 103 0.08 -3.10 -10.82
C ASP A 103 0.66 -4.42 -11.33
N VAL A 104 -0.07 -5.13 -12.19
CA VAL A 104 0.31 -6.41 -12.77
C VAL A 104 1.10 -6.21 -14.08
N PRO A 105 2.26 -6.87 -14.25
CA PRO A 105 3.10 -6.73 -15.43
C PRO A 105 2.57 -7.61 -16.57
N GLY A 106 1.67 -7.05 -17.35
CA GLY A 106 0.98 -7.78 -18.42
C GLY A 106 -0.11 -8.69 -17.86
N LEU A 107 -1.32 -8.59 -18.40
CA LEU A 107 -2.43 -9.45 -17.99
C LEU A 107 -2.34 -10.82 -18.66
N PRO A 108 -2.82 -11.90 -18.01
CA PRO A 108 -2.91 -13.19 -18.67
C PRO A 108 -3.82 -13.12 -19.90
N ASP A 109 -3.45 -13.87 -20.93
CA ASP A 109 -4.27 -14.03 -22.14
C ASP A 109 -5.67 -14.53 -21.75
N ASP A 110 -6.71 -14.00 -22.42
CA ASP A 110 -8.11 -14.40 -22.24
C ASP A 110 -8.68 -14.17 -20.83
N ALA A 111 -7.93 -13.58 -19.88
CA ALA A 111 -8.37 -13.44 -18.50
C ALA A 111 -9.65 -12.60 -18.32
N ILE A 112 -9.79 -11.51 -19.07
CA ILE A 112 -11.01 -10.69 -19.06
C ILE A 112 -12.17 -11.49 -19.65
N ALA A 113 -11.98 -12.10 -20.82
CA ALA A 113 -13.04 -12.89 -21.45
C ALA A 113 -13.44 -14.10 -20.58
N ALA A 114 -12.50 -14.78 -19.92
CA ALA A 114 -12.74 -15.83 -18.96
C ALA A 114 -13.57 -15.34 -17.76
N THR A 115 -13.26 -14.15 -17.25
CA THR A 115 -14.04 -13.48 -16.19
C THR A 115 -15.50 -13.33 -16.60
N PHE A 116 -15.76 -12.72 -17.76
CA PHE A 116 -17.13 -12.49 -18.22
C PHE A 116 -17.84 -13.78 -18.61
N ARG A 117 -17.14 -14.82 -19.07
CA ARG A 117 -17.73 -16.16 -19.27
C ARG A 117 -18.11 -16.83 -17.95
N ALA A 118 -17.29 -16.73 -16.90
CA ALA A 118 -17.61 -17.24 -15.58
C ALA A 118 -18.86 -16.54 -15.01
N LEU A 119 -18.91 -15.21 -15.13
CA LEU A 119 -20.11 -14.43 -14.80
C LEU A 119 -21.31 -14.80 -15.69
N ALA A 120 -21.15 -15.11 -16.98
CA ALA A 120 -22.27 -15.60 -17.78
C ALA A 120 -22.79 -16.99 -17.29
N ASN A 121 -21.88 -17.84 -16.79
CA ASN A 121 -22.14 -19.22 -16.39
C ASN A 121 -22.55 -19.42 -14.91
N GLY A 122 -23.10 -18.38 -14.29
CA GLY A 122 -23.68 -18.48 -12.95
C GLY A 122 -22.72 -18.17 -11.79
N ALA A 123 -21.52 -17.62 -12.01
CA ALA A 123 -20.71 -17.07 -10.92
C ALA A 123 -21.27 -15.72 -10.44
N ASP A 124 -21.26 -15.47 -9.14
CA ASP A 124 -21.67 -14.18 -8.56
C ASP A 124 -20.46 -13.25 -8.45
N VAL A 125 -19.30 -13.82 -8.08
CA VAL A 125 -18.02 -13.13 -7.92
C VAL A 125 -16.93 -13.90 -8.67
N VAL A 126 -16.05 -13.18 -9.36
CA VAL A 126 -14.82 -13.70 -9.94
C VAL A 126 -13.64 -12.96 -9.33
N LEU A 127 -12.64 -13.68 -8.83
CA LEU A 127 -11.39 -13.10 -8.33
C LEU A 127 -10.20 -13.58 -9.17
N GLY A 128 -9.26 -12.69 -9.45
CA GLY A 128 -7.92 -13.01 -9.90
C GLY A 128 -6.96 -12.87 -8.73
N PRO A 129 -6.55 -13.96 -8.06
CA PRO A 129 -5.67 -13.90 -6.89
C PRO A 129 -4.34 -13.23 -7.20
N ALA A 130 -3.93 -12.26 -6.37
CA ALA A 130 -2.57 -11.73 -6.42
C ALA A 130 -1.67 -12.53 -5.47
N LEU A 131 -0.39 -12.67 -5.82
CA LEU A 131 0.56 -13.46 -5.03
C LEU A 131 0.96 -12.80 -3.71
N ASP A 132 0.61 -11.53 -3.50
CA ASP A 132 0.79 -10.80 -2.25
C ASP A 132 -0.33 -11.02 -1.23
N GLY A 133 -1.37 -11.80 -1.59
CA GLY A 133 -2.54 -12.07 -0.77
C GLY A 133 -3.73 -11.13 -1.02
N GLY A 134 -3.65 -10.24 -2.01
CA GLY A 134 -4.77 -9.48 -2.56
C GLY A 134 -5.39 -10.13 -3.80
N TYR A 135 -5.92 -9.29 -4.69
CA TYR A 135 -6.39 -9.72 -6.01
C TYR A 135 -6.05 -8.68 -7.07
N TRP A 136 -5.56 -9.12 -8.23
CA TRP A 136 -5.30 -8.28 -9.39
C TRP A 136 -6.58 -8.05 -10.22
N LEU A 137 -7.61 -8.87 -10.03
CA LEU A 137 -8.92 -8.69 -10.65
C LEU A 137 -10.03 -9.05 -9.66
N VAL A 138 -11.11 -8.26 -9.69
CA VAL A 138 -12.37 -8.60 -9.05
C VAL A 138 -13.51 -8.24 -9.99
N ALA A 139 -14.46 -9.13 -10.17
CA ALA A 139 -15.63 -8.88 -10.99
C ALA A 139 -16.87 -9.46 -10.37
N MET A 140 -18.01 -8.81 -10.60
CA MET A 140 -19.28 -9.26 -10.06
C MET A 140 -20.37 -9.17 -11.12
N ARG A 141 -21.34 -10.08 -11.02
CA ARG A 141 -22.54 -10.05 -11.87
C ARG A 141 -23.45 -8.89 -11.47
N GLU A 142 -23.68 -8.75 -10.18
CA GLU A 142 -24.45 -7.72 -9.51
C GLU A 142 -23.63 -7.21 -8.32
N ALA A 143 -23.93 -6.00 -7.81
CA ALA A 143 -23.17 -5.46 -6.69
C ALA A 143 -23.47 -6.25 -5.39
N HIS A 144 -22.43 -6.73 -4.73
CA HIS A 144 -22.49 -7.36 -3.41
C HIS A 144 -21.53 -6.65 -2.46
N ASP A 145 -22.02 -6.26 -1.29
CA ASP A 145 -21.20 -5.61 -0.25
C ASP A 145 -20.51 -6.63 0.64
N GLU A 146 -21.13 -7.80 0.80
CA GLU A 146 -20.75 -8.84 1.74
C GLU A 146 -19.28 -9.27 1.60
N PRO A 147 -18.73 -9.48 0.38
CA PRO A 147 -17.32 -9.85 0.21
C PRO A 147 -16.30 -8.84 0.72
N PHE A 148 -16.68 -7.56 0.85
CA PHE A 148 -15.75 -6.46 1.15
C PHE A 148 -15.97 -5.83 2.52
N HIS A 149 -16.89 -6.39 3.31
CA HIS A 149 -17.19 -5.91 4.66
C HIS A 149 -16.07 -6.23 5.64
N ASP A 150 -15.56 -5.21 6.35
CA ASP A 150 -14.46 -5.29 7.33
C ASP A 150 -13.22 -6.04 6.83
N VAL A 151 -12.87 -5.83 5.56
CA VAL A 151 -11.63 -6.38 5.00
C VAL A 151 -10.45 -5.51 5.43
N PRO A 152 -9.40 -6.09 6.06
CA PRO A 152 -8.18 -5.37 6.41
C PRO A 152 -7.35 -5.13 5.14
N TRP A 153 -7.68 -4.06 4.44
CA TRP A 153 -7.03 -3.68 3.19
C TRP A 153 -5.51 -3.46 3.36
N SER A 154 -4.76 -3.55 2.25
CA SER A 154 -3.29 -3.46 2.24
C SER A 154 -2.57 -4.52 3.09
N THR A 155 -3.21 -5.67 3.32
CA THR A 155 -2.61 -6.83 3.99
C THR A 155 -2.70 -8.10 3.13
N PRO A 156 -1.80 -9.08 3.30
CA PRO A 156 -1.92 -10.40 2.65
C PRO A 156 -3.16 -11.22 3.02
N ALA A 157 -3.98 -10.74 3.98
CA ALA A 157 -5.19 -11.43 4.41
C ALA A 157 -6.40 -11.15 3.52
N VAL A 158 -6.34 -10.14 2.64
CA VAL A 158 -7.47 -9.62 1.86
C VAL A 158 -8.20 -10.73 1.10
N LEU A 159 -7.48 -11.54 0.32
CA LEU A 159 -8.05 -12.61 -0.48
C LEU A 159 -8.71 -13.69 0.37
N ALA A 160 -8.04 -14.12 1.44
CA ALA A 160 -8.54 -15.17 2.32
C ALA A 160 -9.85 -14.73 3.03
N ILE A 161 -9.91 -13.49 3.50
CA ILE A 161 -11.11 -12.92 4.12
C ILE A 161 -12.22 -12.79 3.08
N THR A 162 -11.91 -12.25 1.89
CA THR A 162 -12.89 -12.10 0.80
C THR A 162 -13.51 -13.45 0.43
N ARG A 163 -12.71 -14.52 0.35
CA ARG A 163 -13.20 -15.91 0.14
C ARG A 163 -14.17 -16.35 1.23
N GLN A 164 -13.77 -16.17 2.49
CA GLN A 164 -14.60 -16.53 3.64
C GLN A 164 -15.93 -15.77 3.61
N ARG A 165 -15.91 -14.47 3.30
CA ARG A 165 -17.12 -13.64 3.20
C ARG A 165 -18.05 -14.08 2.06
N CYS A 166 -17.49 -14.44 0.91
CA CYS A 166 -18.28 -15.02 -0.17
C CYS A 166 -18.99 -16.31 0.26
N ASP A 167 -18.31 -17.19 1.00
CA ASP A 167 -18.88 -18.43 1.52
C ASP A 167 -20.00 -18.17 2.55
N GLU A 168 -19.75 -17.26 3.51
CA GLU A 168 -20.73 -16.84 4.52
C GLU A 168 -21.99 -16.22 3.90
N ALA A 169 -21.85 -15.50 2.79
CA ALA A 169 -22.93 -14.89 2.03
C ALA A 169 -23.61 -15.85 1.04
N GLY A 170 -23.10 -17.06 0.85
CA GLY A 170 -23.61 -18.04 -0.12
C GLY A 170 -23.39 -17.64 -1.58
N LEU A 171 -22.39 -16.78 -1.85
CA LEU A 171 -22.05 -16.30 -3.19
C LEU A 171 -21.18 -17.32 -3.92
N ARG A 172 -21.53 -17.62 -5.18
CA ARG A 172 -20.73 -18.52 -6.02
C ARG A 172 -19.48 -17.81 -6.53
N LEU A 173 -18.39 -18.00 -5.82
CA LEU A 173 -17.05 -17.52 -6.17
C LEU A 173 -16.38 -18.43 -7.22
N VAL A 174 -15.78 -17.81 -8.24
CA VAL A 174 -14.84 -18.46 -9.18
C VAL A 174 -13.50 -17.73 -9.12
N GLU A 175 -12.40 -18.47 -9.12
CA GLU A 175 -11.06 -17.89 -9.13
C GLU A 175 -10.36 -18.16 -10.46
N LEU A 176 -9.68 -17.13 -10.97
CA LEU A 176 -8.75 -17.24 -12.10
C LEU A 176 -7.38 -17.72 -11.61
N GLU A 177 -6.47 -17.88 -12.57
CA GLU A 177 -5.08 -18.17 -12.26
C GLU A 177 -4.46 -17.03 -11.42
N PRO A 178 -3.69 -17.35 -10.36
CA PRO A 178 -2.96 -16.34 -9.62
C PRO A 178 -1.95 -15.60 -10.50
N TRP A 179 -1.82 -14.29 -10.32
CA TRP A 179 -0.86 -13.46 -11.05
C TRP A 179 -0.06 -12.57 -10.11
N ARG A 180 1.16 -12.21 -10.52
CA ARG A 180 2.09 -11.43 -9.69
C ARG A 180 1.94 -9.94 -9.99
N ASP A 181 1.65 -9.14 -8.98
CA ASP A 181 1.76 -7.68 -9.02
C ASP A 181 3.20 -7.22 -8.70
N VAL A 182 3.57 -6.02 -9.17
CA VAL A 182 4.90 -5.43 -8.94
C VAL A 182 4.82 -4.34 -7.88
N ASP A 183 4.81 -4.74 -6.61
CA ASP A 183 4.69 -3.80 -5.50
C ASP A 183 5.94 -3.70 -4.62
N THR A 184 6.73 -4.77 -4.54
CA THR A 184 7.97 -4.79 -3.77
C THR A 184 9.19 -5.05 -4.63
N LEU A 185 10.39 -4.84 -4.07
CA LEU A 185 11.63 -5.22 -4.75
C LEU A 185 11.77 -6.72 -4.98
N VAL A 186 11.11 -7.53 -4.15
CA VAL A 186 11.08 -8.98 -4.34
C VAL A 186 10.27 -9.29 -5.60
N ASP A 187 9.07 -8.70 -5.74
CA ASP A 187 8.24 -8.88 -6.93
C ASP A 187 8.96 -8.39 -8.18
N LEU A 188 9.52 -7.18 -8.11
CA LEU A 188 10.32 -6.59 -9.18
C LEU A 188 11.48 -7.52 -9.59
N GLY A 189 12.17 -8.08 -8.60
CA GLY A 189 13.25 -9.02 -8.80
C GLY A 189 12.83 -10.32 -9.47
N ILE A 190 11.63 -10.83 -9.15
CA ILE A 190 11.08 -12.06 -9.73
C ILE A 190 10.68 -11.80 -11.18
N VAL A 191 9.91 -10.75 -11.42
CA VAL A 191 9.46 -10.35 -12.77
C VAL A 191 10.65 -10.06 -13.69
N LEU A 192 11.77 -9.58 -13.15
CA LEU A 192 13.03 -9.42 -13.89
C LEU A 192 13.65 -10.73 -14.40
N ARG A 193 13.38 -11.87 -13.74
CA ARG A 193 13.86 -13.20 -14.18
C ARG A 193 13.02 -13.76 -15.32
N ASP A 194 11.73 -13.42 -15.32
CA ASP A 194 10.73 -14.01 -16.22
C ASP A 194 10.31 -13.03 -17.33
N LEU A 195 11.12 -11.98 -17.60
CA LEU A 195 10.79 -10.90 -18.55
C LEU A 195 10.39 -11.38 -19.94
N ASP A 196 11.01 -12.46 -20.41
CA ASP A 196 10.80 -12.96 -21.77
C ASP A 196 9.48 -13.74 -21.90
N GLU A 197 8.80 -14.03 -20.78
CA GLU A 197 7.49 -14.68 -20.72
C GLU A 197 6.33 -13.66 -20.65
N LEU A 198 6.63 -12.38 -20.42
CA LEU A 198 5.63 -11.33 -20.26
C LEU A 198 5.17 -10.75 -21.60
N ALA A 199 3.89 -10.39 -21.68
CA ALA A 199 3.29 -9.70 -22.82
C ALA A 199 3.16 -8.17 -22.60
N ALA A 200 4.11 -7.54 -21.90
CA ALA A 200 4.03 -6.13 -21.46
C ALA A 200 5.20 -5.28 -22.02
N PRO A 201 5.12 -4.73 -23.24
CA PRO A 201 6.28 -4.18 -23.93
C PRO A 201 6.90 -2.96 -23.26
N ARG A 202 6.10 -2.05 -22.68
CA ARG A 202 6.64 -0.85 -22.00
C ARG A 202 7.24 -1.23 -20.65
N THR A 203 6.56 -2.11 -19.93
CA THR A 203 7.00 -2.64 -18.65
C THR A 203 8.32 -3.38 -18.81
N ILE A 204 8.42 -4.28 -19.79
CA ILE A 204 9.68 -4.99 -20.11
C ILE A 204 10.81 -4.00 -20.42
N ALA A 205 10.55 -2.98 -21.24
CA ALA A 205 11.56 -1.98 -21.58
C ALA A 205 12.05 -1.23 -20.32
N MET A 206 11.13 -0.80 -19.46
CA MET A 206 11.45 -0.13 -18.20
C MET A 206 12.22 -1.05 -17.25
N LEU A 207 11.77 -2.29 -17.07
CA LEU A 207 12.40 -3.28 -16.21
C LEU A 207 13.83 -3.59 -16.66
N ARG A 208 14.09 -3.72 -17.97
CA ARG A 208 15.45 -3.90 -18.50
C ARG A 208 16.39 -2.74 -18.15
N GLU A 209 15.89 -1.50 -18.12
CA GLU A 209 16.67 -0.35 -17.68
C GLU A 209 16.95 -0.36 -16.16
N LEU A 210 15.98 -0.84 -15.38
CA LEU A 210 16.07 -0.89 -13.93
C LEU A 210 16.86 -2.08 -13.40
N ALA A 211 16.98 -3.16 -14.16
CA ALA A 211 17.61 -4.42 -13.76
C ALA A 211 18.97 -4.27 -13.05
N PRO A 212 19.91 -3.40 -13.51
CA PRO A 212 21.21 -3.25 -12.83
C PRO A 212 21.13 -2.65 -11.42
N ARG A 213 20.00 -2.04 -11.06
CA ARG A 213 19.76 -1.37 -9.76
C ARG A 213 19.01 -2.25 -8.79
N VAL A 214 18.31 -3.27 -9.28
CA VAL A 214 17.55 -4.20 -8.45
C VAL A 214 18.47 -5.36 -8.11
N ALA A 215 18.73 -5.58 -6.82
CA ALA A 215 19.42 -6.79 -6.41
C ALA A 215 18.57 -8.00 -6.83
N ALA A 216 19.20 -9.03 -7.38
CA ALA A 216 18.51 -10.28 -7.65
C ALA A 216 17.78 -10.69 -6.37
N PRO A 217 16.48 -11.02 -6.43
CA PRO A 217 15.75 -11.41 -5.24
C PRO A 217 16.43 -12.67 -4.68
N PRO A 218 16.34 -12.93 -3.37
CA PRO A 218 16.79 -14.21 -2.84
C PRO A 218 16.05 -15.33 -3.56
N ASP A 219 16.67 -16.50 -3.69
CA ASP A 219 16.06 -17.69 -4.30
C ASP A 219 14.96 -18.25 -3.40
N VAL A 220 13.81 -17.59 -3.40
CA VAL A 220 12.63 -17.82 -2.56
C VAL A 220 11.40 -17.83 -3.45
N GLU A 221 10.68 -18.95 -3.47
CA GLU A 221 9.38 -19.08 -4.12
C GLU A 221 8.30 -19.19 -3.04
N LEU A 222 7.16 -18.52 -3.24
CA LEU A 222 5.97 -18.68 -2.40
C LEU A 222 5.10 -19.78 -3.01
N ASP A 223 4.99 -20.93 -2.33
CA ASP A 223 4.16 -22.05 -2.77
C ASP A 223 2.68 -21.88 -2.36
N ALA A 224 2.42 -21.32 -1.18
CA ALA A 224 1.07 -21.08 -0.67
C ALA A 224 1.09 -20.06 0.47
N SER A 225 -0.01 -19.33 0.65
CA SER A 225 -0.24 -18.43 1.78
C SER A 225 -1.57 -18.76 2.46
N GLU A 226 -1.57 -18.88 3.78
CA GLU A 226 -2.73 -19.20 4.60
C GLU A 226 -2.95 -18.11 5.66
N LEU A 227 -4.20 -17.64 5.76
CA LEU A 227 -4.62 -16.78 6.86
C LEU A 227 -4.98 -17.61 8.09
N ILE A 228 -4.20 -17.47 9.16
CA ILE A 228 -4.44 -18.17 10.43
C ILE A 228 -5.50 -17.44 11.28
N SER A 229 -5.40 -16.12 11.35
CA SER A 229 -6.34 -15.26 12.10
C SER A 229 -6.25 -13.82 11.63
N ALA A 230 -7.36 -13.10 11.63
CA ALA A 230 -7.39 -11.67 11.36
C ALA A 230 -8.18 -10.90 12.45
N SER A 231 -7.86 -9.63 12.56
CA SER A 231 -8.60 -8.59 13.25
C SER A 231 -8.59 -7.33 12.38
N GLU A 232 -9.36 -6.31 12.75
CA GLU A 232 -9.37 -5.00 12.09
C GLU A 232 -7.97 -4.41 11.90
N TRP A 233 -7.05 -4.65 12.85
CA TRP A 233 -5.74 -4.00 12.89
C TRP A 233 -4.59 -4.82 12.31
N ARG A 234 -4.74 -6.15 12.24
CA ARG A 234 -3.63 -7.08 11.97
C ARG A 234 -4.10 -8.48 11.63
N ALA A 235 -3.29 -9.20 10.87
CA ALA A 235 -3.49 -10.60 10.53
C ALA A 235 -2.24 -11.44 10.82
N VAL A 236 -2.44 -12.73 11.10
CA VAL A 236 -1.39 -13.74 11.22
C VAL A 236 -1.42 -14.60 9.96
N ILE A 237 -0.31 -14.61 9.23
CA ILE A 237 -0.16 -15.31 7.95
C ILE A 237 0.85 -16.45 8.13
N SER A 238 0.58 -17.58 7.49
CA SER A 238 1.50 -18.72 7.36
C SER A 238 1.79 -18.97 5.88
N ASP A 239 3.02 -18.68 5.48
CA ASP A 239 3.49 -18.88 4.11
C ASP A 239 4.30 -20.17 4.02
N ARG A 240 3.99 -21.01 3.02
CA ARG A 240 4.85 -22.11 2.61
C ARG A 240 5.75 -21.63 1.48
N LEU A 241 7.06 -21.74 1.70
CA LEU A 241 8.10 -21.20 0.84
C LEU A 241 9.04 -22.31 0.37
N ARG A 242 9.63 -22.16 -0.81
CA ARG A 242 10.81 -22.92 -1.25
C ARG A 242 12.02 -21.99 -1.29
N VAL A 243 12.96 -22.17 -0.37
CA VAL A 243 14.18 -21.37 -0.25
C VAL A 243 15.38 -22.20 -0.67
N SER A 244 16.03 -21.82 -1.78
CA SER A 244 17.15 -22.57 -2.37
C SER A 244 16.84 -24.07 -2.54
N GLY A 245 15.65 -24.36 -3.06
CA GLY A 245 15.15 -25.72 -3.28
C GLY A 245 14.67 -26.47 -2.02
N ARG A 246 14.67 -25.83 -0.84
CA ARG A 246 14.17 -26.44 0.42
C ARG A 246 12.83 -25.85 0.82
N GLU A 247 11.87 -26.71 1.10
CA GLU A 247 10.58 -26.28 1.65
C GLU A 247 10.72 -25.81 3.11
N THR A 248 10.07 -24.71 3.43
CA THR A 248 9.95 -24.16 4.78
C THR A 248 8.59 -23.49 4.96
N THR A 249 8.15 -23.36 6.20
CA THR A 249 6.98 -22.54 6.57
C THR A 249 7.45 -21.32 7.32
N TYR A 250 6.84 -20.16 7.07
CA TYR A 250 7.16 -18.90 7.71
C TYR A 250 5.88 -18.22 8.19
N GLU A 251 5.76 -18.04 9.50
CA GLU A 251 4.62 -17.35 10.11
C GLU A 251 5.01 -15.93 10.52
N TYR A 252 4.16 -14.96 10.21
CA TYR A 252 4.40 -13.55 10.54
C TYR A 252 3.11 -12.78 10.77
N LEU A 253 3.26 -11.63 11.44
CA LEU A 253 2.19 -10.66 11.64
C LEU A 253 2.15 -9.70 10.44
N ALA A 254 1.10 -9.82 9.63
CA ALA A 254 0.76 -8.86 8.60
C ALA A 254 0.16 -7.61 9.24
N VAL A 255 0.83 -6.48 9.04
CA VAL A 255 0.43 -5.16 9.54
C VAL A 255 0.61 -4.09 8.46
N PRO A 256 -0.23 -3.05 8.45
CA PRO A 256 -0.11 -1.91 7.54
C PRO A 256 1.23 -1.18 7.68
N ARG A 257 1.59 -0.40 6.66
CA ARG A 257 2.73 0.52 6.75
C ARG A 257 2.44 1.62 7.77
N ALA A 258 3.48 2.24 8.29
CA ALA A 258 3.34 3.33 9.26
C ALA A 258 4.31 4.49 9.01
N VAL A 259 4.04 5.63 9.65
CA VAL A 259 4.90 6.82 9.67
C VAL A 259 5.31 7.17 11.09
N PHE A 260 6.48 7.78 11.24
CA PHE A 260 7.00 8.31 12.51
C PHE A 260 7.56 9.71 12.27
N VAL A 261 7.17 10.71 13.07
CA VAL A 261 7.46 12.12 12.80
C VAL A 261 8.28 12.77 13.90
N ALA A 262 9.55 13.08 13.63
CA ALA A 262 10.29 14.03 14.45
C ALA A 262 9.80 15.46 14.18
N ALA A 263 8.87 15.95 15.01
CA ALA A 263 8.28 17.28 14.87
C ALA A 263 8.98 18.29 15.79
N VAL A 264 9.70 19.25 15.20
CA VAL A 264 10.49 20.26 15.93
C VAL A 264 9.86 21.65 15.76
N THR A 265 9.46 22.27 16.87
CA THR A 265 8.90 23.62 16.90
C THR A 265 9.95 24.69 16.61
N ARG A 266 9.52 25.91 16.32
CA ARG A 266 10.42 27.09 16.22
C ARG A 266 11.21 27.38 17.50
N SER A 267 10.69 26.97 18.67
CA SER A 267 11.37 27.10 19.97
C SER A 267 12.44 26.03 20.20
N GLY A 268 12.59 25.05 19.30
CA GLY A 268 13.57 23.96 19.45
C GLY A 268 13.10 22.84 20.38
N GLU A 269 11.79 22.69 20.57
CA GLU A 269 11.19 21.59 21.30
C GLU A 269 10.76 20.50 20.30
N LEU A 270 11.04 19.24 20.63
CA LEU A 270 10.48 18.07 19.96
C LEU A 270 9.08 17.78 20.55
N LEU A 271 8.10 17.59 19.68
CA LEU A 271 6.78 17.10 20.05
C LEU A 271 6.84 15.57 20.19
N LEU A 272 6.34 15.09 21.31
CA LEU A 272 6.20 13.69 21.66
C LEU A 272 4.77 13.45 22.15
N VAL A 273 4.36 12.21 22.16
CA VAL A 273 3.06 11.78 22.68
C VAL A 273 3.27 10.76 23.78
N ARG A 274 2.45 10.84 24.82
CA ARG A 274 2.40 9.85 25.89
C ARG A 274 1.14 9.03 25.74
N GLN A 275 1.29 7.72 25.55
CA GLN A 275 0.17 6.80 25.31
C GLN A 275 0.38 5.46 26.01
N TYR A 276 -0.70 4.75 26.32
CA TYR A 276 -0.62 3.44 26.98
C TYR A 276 -0.46 2.33 25.93
N ARG A 277 0.65 1.58 26.01
CA ARG A 277 0.90 0.43 25.13
C ARG A 277 0.66 -0.87 25.89
N HIS A 278 -0.48 -1.50 25.64
CA HIS A 278 -0.88 -2.74 26.32
C HIS A 278 0.14 -3.91 26.20
N PRO A 279 0.85 -4.11 25.07
CA PRO A 279 1.84 -5.20 24.97
C PRO A 279 2.96 -5.10 26.01
N VAL A 280 3.37 -3.88 26.39
CA VAL A 280 4.42 -3.63 27.40
C VAL A 280 3.86 -3.23 28.77
N ARG A 281 2.52 -3.06 28.86
CA ARG A 281 1.79 -2.71 30.09
C ARG A 281 2.24 -1.40 30.73
N ASP A 282 2.69 -0.45 29.92
CA ASP A 282 3.23 0.82 30.40
C ASP A 282 2.81 1.99 29.51
N TRP A 283 2.96 3.19 30.06
CA TRP A 283 2.85 4.44 29.32
C TRP A 283 4.18 4.76 28.66
N THR A 284 4.19 4.77 27.35
CA THR A 284 5.36 5.07 26.54
C THR A 284 5.39 6.55 26.17
N LEU A 285 6.58 7.06 25.91
CA LEU A 285 6.77 8.33 25.22
C LEU A 285 7.20 8.00 23.79
N GLU A 286 6.50 8.54 22.81
CA GLU A 286 6.68 8.21 21.40
C GLU A 286 6.70 9.50 20.56
N VAL A 287 7.31 9.45 19.38
CA VAL A 287 7.07 10.49 18.37
C VAL A 287 5.67 10.31 17.77
N PRO A 288 5.05 11.37 17.23
CA PRO A 288 3.79 11.20 16.52
C PRO A 288 3.88 10.16 15.40
N ALA A 289 2.92 9.24 15.34
CA ALA A 289 3.01 8.06 14.49
C ALA A 289 1.66 7.37 14.27
N GLY A 290 1.48 6.82 13.07
CA GLY A 290 0.30 6.01 12.77
C GLY A 290 0.38 5.31 11.43
N SER A 291 -0.69 4.61 11.07
CA SER A 291 -0.75 3.79 9.85
C SER A 291 -0.91 4.65 8.60
N ILE A 292 -0.34 4.19 7.48
CA ILE A 292 -0.58 4.81 6.18
C ILE A 292 -1.85 4.18 5.61
N CYS A 293 -2.88 5.01 5.40
CA CYS A 293 -4.15 4.58 4.85
C CYS A 293 -4.03 4.27 3.35
N ASP A 294 -4.98 3.50 2.82
CA ASP A 294 -5.01 3.19 1.39
C ASP A 294 -5.09 4.45 0.53
N GLY A 295 -4.27 4.49 -0.52
CA GLY A 295 -4.16 5.65 -1.41
C GLY A 295 -3.36 6.83 -0.84
N GLU A 296 -3.15 6.88 0.48
CA GLU A 296 -2.41 7.90 1.19
C GLU A 296 -0.89 7.77 0.91
N SER A 297 -0.22 8.88 0.61
CA SER A 297 1.23 8.93 0.59
C SER A 297 1.79 8.96 2.00
N SER A 298 3.04 8.53 2.16
CA SER A 298 3.72 8.59 3.46
C SER A 298 3.79 10.02 4.03
N LEU A 299 3.89 11.05 3.19
CA LEU A 299 3.90 12.44 3.66
C LEU A 299 2.50 12.91 4.10
N GLU A 300 1.44 12.50 3.40
CA GLU A 300 0.06 12.79 3.79
C GLU A 300 -0.26 12.16 5.15
N ALA A 301 0.07 10.88 5.33
CA ALA A 301 -0.05 10.19 6.61
C ALA A 301 0.72 10.92 7.72
N ALA A 302 1.99 11.27 7.46
CA ALA A 302 2.81 11.98 8.45
C ALA A 302 2.22 13.34 8.86
N ARG A 303 1.56 14.05 7.94
CA ARG A 303 0.88 15.32 8.22
C ARG A 303 -0.41 15.10 9.02
N ARG A 304 -1.20 14.08 8.65
CA ARG A 304 -2.44 13.70 9.32
C ARG A 304 -2.16 13.34 10.78
N GLU A 305 -1.27 12.37 11.01
CA GLU A 305 -0.91 11.89 12.35
C GLU A 305 -0.31 13.00 13.22
N LEU A 306 0.56 13.85 12.66
CA LEU A 306 1.08 15.01 13.40
C LEU A 306 -0.05 15.95 13.85
N HIS A 307 -1.03 16.20 12.97
CA HIS A 307 -2.14 17.09 13.27
C HIS A 307 -3.10 16.47 14.31
N GLU A 308 -3.51 15.23 14.12
CA GLU A 308 -4.45 14.52 15.00
C GLU A 308 -3.88 14.39 16.41
N GLU A 309 -2.65 13.89 16.57
CA GLU A 309 -2.10 13.61 17.89
C GLU A 309 -1.55 14.85 18.63
N THR A 310 -1.15 15.90 17.91
CA THR A 310 -0.46 17.06 18.52
C THR A 310 -1.06 18.42 18.20
N GLY A 311 -2.00 18.50 17.27
CA GLY A 311 -2.46 19.76 16.67
C GLY A 311 -1.41 20.42 15.76
N GLY A 312 -0.28 19.75 15.51
CA GLY A 312 0.88 20.30 14.83
C GLY A 312 0.69 20.46 13.31
N SER A 313 1.26 21.51 12.75
CA SER A 313 1.33 21.73 11.31
C SER A 313 2.68 22.31 10.91
N ALA A 314 3.17 21.99 9.71
CA ALA A 314 4.47 22.46 9.22
C ALA A 314 4.50 22.57 7.70
N GLU A 315 5.27 23.53 7.19
CA GLU A 315 5.52 23.66 5.75
C GLU A 315 6.76 22.87 5.31
N ALA A 316 7.78 22.77 6.17
CA ALA A 316 9.05 22.15 5.86
C ALA A 316 9.09 20.69 6.32
N TRP A 317 9.13 19.76 5.35
CA TRP A 317 9.15 18.33 5.56
C TRP A 317 10.34 17.67 4.87
N GLN A 318 10.94 16.69 5.54
CA GLN A 318 12.05 15.91 5.01
C GLN A 318 11.87 14.43 5.35
N HIS A 319 11.92 13.57 4.34
CA HIS A 319 12.02 12.12 4.55
C HIS A 319 13.43 11.80 5.08
N LEU A 320 13.51 11.07 6.19
CA LEU A 320 14.76 10.71 6.85
C LEU A 320 15.21 9.30 6.45
N SER A 321 14.30 8.33 6.51
CA SER A 321 14.60 6.92 6.22
C SER A 321 13.33 6.09 6.09
N THR A 322 13.49 4.91 5.50
CA THR A 322 12.50 3.83 5.50
C THR A 322 13.13 2.62 6.17
N PHE A 323 12.45 2.01 7.13
CA PHE A 323 12.98 0.89 7.92
C PHE A 323 11.90 -0.15 8.25
N PHE A 324 12.33 -1.34 8.67
CA PHE A 324 11.44 -2.37 9.20
C PHE A 324 11.57 -2.44 10.71
N SER A 325 10.44 -2.43 11.41
CA SER A 325 10.42 -2.45 12.87
C SER A 325 10.85 -3.80 13.45
N SER A 326 10.48 -4.90 12.77
CA SER A 326 10.92 -6.26 13.11
C SER A 326 10.79 -7.17 11.88
N SER A 327 11.84 -7.19 11.06
CA SER A 327 11.86 -7.93 9.79
C SER A 327 11.74 -9.46 9.93
N ALA A 328 11.88 -10.01 11.14
CA ALA A 328 11.78 -11.45 11.39
C ALA A 328 10.36 -11.94 11.70
N HIS A 329 9.43 -11.04 12.04
CA HIS A 329 8.14 -11.43 12.61
C HIS A 329 6.96 -10.59 12.13
N MET A 330 7.19 -9.47 11.45
CA MET A 330 6.12 -8.59 10.98
C MET A 330 6.45 -7.90 9.67
N SER A 331 5.41 -7.59 8.90
CA SER A 331 5.52 -6.82 7.65
C SER A 331 5.61 -5.29 7.87
N LEU A 332 5.81 -4.83 9.11
CA LEU A 332 5.80 -3.40 9.47
C LEU A 332 6.98 -2.65 8.85
N ARG A 333 6.74 -2.10 7.66
CA ARG A 333 7.59 -1.12 7.00
C ARG A 333 7.14 0.28 7.38
N SER A 334 8.08 1.10 7.82
CA SER A 334 7.81 2.42 8.36
C SER A 334 8.67 3.50 7.72
N ASP A 335 8.12 4.70 7.59
CA ASP A 335 8.81 5.89 7.06
C ASP A 335 9.01 6.93 8.18
N ALA A 336 10.26 7.34 8.40
CA ALA A 336 10.61 8.42 9.34
C ALA A 336 10.64 9.77 8.61
N TRP A 337 9.98 10.77 9.20
CA TRP A 337 9.91 12.14 8.69
C TRP A 337 10.42 13.14 9.73
N LEU A 338 10.98 14.25 9.25
CA LEU A 338 11.29 15.43 10.02
C LEU A 338 10.36 16.57 9.57
N ALA A 339 9.63 17.13 10.52
CA ALA A 339 8.89 18.38 10.35
C ALA A 339 9.58 19.48 11.16
N THR A 340 9.93 20.61 10.53
CA THR A 340 10.55 21.75 11.21
C THR A 340 9.64 22.97 11.21
N ASP A 341 9.89 23.87 12.16
CA ASP A 341 9.10 25.10 12.35
C ASP A 341 7.62 24.80 12.62
N VAL A 342 7.36 23.70 13.34
CA VAL A 342 6.00 23.24 13.64
C VAL A 342 5.24 24.29 14.45
N GLU A 343 4.03 24.62 14.01
CA GLU A 343 3.06 25.46 14.69
C GLU A 343 1.98 24.58 15.34
N LEU A 344 1.66 24.85 16.60
CA LEU A 344 0.68 24.09 17.38
C LEU A 344 -0.72 24.69 17.26
N GLY A 345 -1.70 23.84 16.95
CA GLY A 345 -3.13 24.08 17.08
C GLY A 345 -3.75 23.23 18.20
N GLU A 346 -5.04 22.91 18.05
CA GLU A 346 -5.74 21.99 18.95
C GLU A 346 -5.60 20.54 18.44
N PRO A 347 -5.13 19.58 19.27
CA PRO A 347 -5.12 18.16 18.91
C PRO A 347 -6.55 17.63 18.72
N ALA A 348 -6.68 16.65 17.84
CA ALA A 348 -7.94 15.96 17.54
C ALA A 348 -7.67 14.45 17.38
N PRO A 349 -7.30 13.74 18.47
CA PRO A 349 -7.00 12.31 18.42
C PRO A 349 -8.27 11.51 18.06
N GLU A 350 -8.07 10.31 17.51
CA GLU A 350 -9.19 9.46 17.10
C GLU A 350 -10.00 8.93 18.31
N GLU A 351 -11.25 8.54 18.05
CA GLU A 351 -12.14 8.02 19.09
C GLU A 351 -11.58 6.70 19.64
N GLY A 352 -11.17 6.70 20.91
CA GLY A 352 -10.59 5.53 21.58
C GLY A 352 -9.08 5.65 21.84
N GLU A 353 -8.43 6.68 21.30
CA GLU A 353 -7.03 6.97 21.57
C GLU A 353 -6.87 7.86 22.82
N ASP A 354 -6.12 7.37 23.82
CA ASP A 354 -5.74 8.15 25.02
C ASP A 354 -4.29 8.62 24.88
N VAL A 355 -4.13 9.74 24.19
CA VAL A 355 -2.84 10.32 23.79
C VAL A 355 -2.69 11.71 24.41
N THR A 356 -1.55 11.94 25.08
CA THR A 356 -1.24 13.24 25.69
C THR A 356 0.03 13.85 25.08
N LEU A 357 -0.09 15.07 24.54
CA LEU A 357 1.04 15.83 24.02
C LEU A 357 2.10 16.14 25.11
N VAL A 358 3.35 15.82 24.83
CA VAL A 358 4.54 16.16 25.62
C VAL A 358 5.50 16.98 24.77
N ARG A 359 5.98 18.09 25.31
CA ARG A 359 7.04 18.91 24.69
C ARG A 359 8.35 18.63 25.42
N MET A 360 9.40 18.34 24.67
CA MET A 360 10.74 18.08 25.22
C MET A 360 11.79 18.88 24.46
N PRO A 361 12.73 19.57 25.13
CA PRO A 361 13.85 20.20 24.45
C PRO A 361 14.57 19.19 23.53
N LEU A 362 14.84 19.56 22.28
CA LEU A 362 15.39 18.62 21.29
C LEU A 362 16.69 17.96 21.78
N ASP A 363 17.59 18.71 22.40
CA ASP A 363 18.85 18.17 22.94
C ASP A 363 18.62 17.13 24.05
N GLU A 364 17.57 17.30 24.86
CA GLU A 364 17.18 16.33 25.87
C GLU A 364 16.64 15.05 25.22
N ALA A 365 15.76 15.18 24.22
CA ALA A 365 15.22 14.04 23.48
C ALA A 365 16.33 13.22 22.79
N ILE A 366 17.30 13.90 22.18
CA ILE A 366 18.48 13.26 21.57
C ILE A 366 19.29 12.51 22.63
N SER A 367 19.55 13.14 23.78
CA SER A 367 20.29 12.51 24.89
C SER A 367 19.58 11.24 25.37
N ARG A 368 18.27 11.33 25.60
CA ARG A 368 17.44 10.18 26.01
C ARG A 368 17.42 9.07 24.96
N ALA A 369 17.30 9.39 23.67
CA ALA A 369 17.35 8.40 22.60
C ALA A 369 18.68 7.63 22.59
N ARG A 370 19.82 8.32 22.82
CA ARG A 370 21.14 7.67 22.90
C ARG A 370 21.31 6.80 24.13
N SER A 371 20.65 7.14 25.24
CA SER A 371 20.78 6.42 26.51
C SER A 371 19.73 5.32 26.71
N GLY A 372 18.90 5.02 25.71
CA GLY A 372 17.81 4.03 25.83
C GLY A 372 16.61 4.50 26.66
N GLY A 373 16.38 5.83 26.70
CA GLY A 373 15.28 6.45 27.46
C GLY A 373 13.91 6.39 26.79
N PHE A 374 13.79 5.75 25.62
CA PHE A 374 12.53 5.47 24.94
C PHE A 374 12.32 3.97 24.87
N ALA A 375 11.12 3.51 25.25
CA ALA A 375 10.76 2.10 25.20
C ALA A 375 10.61 1.61 23.75
N GLU A 376 10.15 2.49 22.85
CA GLU A 376 9.98 2.19 21.45
C GLU A 376 11.25 2.54 20.64
N GLY A 377 11.76 1.55 19.90
CA GLY A 377 12.98 1.71 19.11
C GLY A 377 12.82 2.67 17.93
N GLN A 378 11.63 2.69 17.32
CA GLN A 378 11.27 3.53 16.17
C GLN A 378 11.28 5.02 16.52
N THR A 379 10.72 5.36 17.69
CA THR A 379 10.85 6.68 18.30
C THR A 379 12.32 7.09 18.47
N ALA A 380 13.16 6.25 19.10
CA ALA A 380 14.57 6.57 19.28
C ALA A 380 15.31 6.74 17.95
N LEU A 381 15.08 5.85 16.98
CA LEU A 381 15.69 5.90 15.65
C LEU A 381 15.32 7.20 14.92
N THR A 382 14.03 7.56 14.90
CA THR A 382 13.51 8.75 14.23
C THR A 382 14.14 10.03 14.80
N ILE A 383 14.26 10.13 16.14
CA ILE A 383 14.92 11.26 16.82
C ILE A 383 16.40 11.36 16.42
N LEU A 384 17.12 10.24 16.39
CA LEU A 384 18.55 10.22 16.07
C LEU A 384 18.82 10.57 14.59
N LEU A 385 17.98 10.11 13.67
CA LEU A 385 18.04 10.48 12.25
C LEU A 385 17.76 11.98 12.05
N ALA A 386 16.77 12.52 12.76
CA ALA A 386 16.45 13.94 12.73
C ALA A 386 17.64 14.79 13.25
N ALA A 387 18.27 14.36 14.34
CA ALA A 387 19.44 15.02 14.90
C ALA A 387 20.61 15.08 13.91
N GLU A 388 20.89 13.98 13.20
CA GLU A 388 21.92 13.95 12.17
C GLU A 388 21.61 14.93 11.03
N HIS A 389 20.36 14.96 10.55
CA HIS A 389 19.94 15.86 9.49
C HIS A 389 20.05 17.34 9.90
N LEU A 390 19.58 17.69 11.10
CA LEU A 390 19.63 19.06 11.62
C LEU A 390 21.06 19.55 11.86
N ALA A 391 21.97 18.65 12.28
CA ALA A 391 23.38 18.98 12.43
C ALA A 391 24.04 19.31 11.08
N LYS A 392 23.72 18.56 10.01
CA LYS A 392 24.25 18.81 8.65
C LYS A 392 23.82 20.16 8.07
N ARG A 393 22.66 20.70 8.47
CA ARG A 393 22.19 22.03 8.04
C ARG A 393 22.88 23.20 8.76
N ARG A 394 23.51 22.95 9.91
CA ARG A 394 24.21 23.97 10.72
C ARG A 394 25.70 24.08 10.40
N ALA A 395 26.26 23.08 9.71
CA ALA A 395 27.64 23.04 9.22
C ALA A 395 27.72 23.62 7.80
#